data_AF-A0A539DXP2-F1
#
_entry.id   AF-A0A539DXP2-F1
#
_cell.length_a   1.000
_cell.length_b   1.000
_cell.length_c   1.000
_cell.angle_alpha   90.00
_cell.angle_beta   90.00
_cell.angle_gamma   90.00
#
_symmetry.space_group_name_H-M   'P 1'
#
loop_
_entity.id
_entity.type
_entity.pdbx_description
1 polymer ?
#
loop_
_entity_poly.entity_id
_entity_poly.type
_entity_poly.pdbx_seq_one_letter_code
_entity_poly.pdbx_strand_id
1 'polypeptide(L)'
;MDLATRGTLEQRLVELAQRGVRPDAKQLRTIAAAMADSLGFLHERRIAHRDIKPSNLLITTAGAATAAPETGPPMLLRPGERLMLGDLGLAKDLTFDSGITVGVGTAGYMAPEQSLAGAKIDTRTDIYAASALLAQIASGEPPDPLRRYSNGTIQSGRPLPPTIPAQLGRALGHGLDTDPARRPQTIEQWHAEVDQALLTLVDAEPAAQPSHPRRRLAGVAAGAIAVLGVAGVAVATLGGTAAPTTATTTTVATTTTPTTAAPTTAAPTTVAVTAATALPTAIITGPTEIPVGVQSWWSVTSSNATSGTWSLTGPVQLGDASWLPGDSFQGTWNDPGVITLTLTVFDDAGHSSQATFVFTVV
;
A
#
# COMPACT_ATOMS: atom_id res chain seq x y z
N MET A 1 -15.21 21.32 -7.54
CA MET A 1 -14.28 20.27 -7.09
C MET A 1 -13.02 20.41 -7.89
N ASP A 2 -11.89 20.67 -7.25
CA ASP A 2 -10.60 20.53 -7.91
C ASP A 2 -10.42 19.04 -8.26
N LEU A 3 -10.04 18.75 -9.51
CA LEU A 3 -9.85 17.37 -9.96
C LEU A 3 -8.56 16.82 -9.32
N ALA A 4 -8.66 15.65 -8.67
CA ALA A 4 -7.50 14.92 -8.16
C ALA A 4 -6.81 14.20 -9.33
N THR A 5 -5.97 14.93 -10.06
CA THR A 5 -5.34 14.44 -11.30
C THR A 5 -4.23 13.42 -11.07
N ARG A 6 -3.83 13.16 -9.82
CA ARG A 6 -2.60 12.41 -9.48
C ARG A 6 -2.85 11.24 -8.52
N GLY A 7 -4.10 10.84 -8.33
CA GLY A 7 -4.48 9.70 -7.49
C GLY A 7 -4.53 10.01 -6.00
N THR A 8 -4.38 8.97 -5.18
CA THR A 8 -4.46 9.05 -3.71
C THR A 8 -3.10 8.85 -3.05
N LEU A 9 -2.97 9.26 -1.78
CA LEU A 9 -1.78 8.99 -0.98
C LEU A 9 -1.58 7.48 -0.78
N GLU A 10 -2.66 6.70 -0.70
CA GLU A 10 -2.59 5.23 -0.65
C GLU A 10 -1.82 4.65 -1.83
N GLN A 11 -2.18 5.05 -3.06
CA GLN A 11 -1.50 4.61 -4.27
C GLN A 11 -0.02 4.98 -4.23
N ARG A 12 0.31 6.16 -3.70
CA ARG A 12 1.70 6.60 -3.57
C ARG A 12 2.49 5.82 -2.52
N LEU A 13 1.87 5.45 -1.40
CA LEU A 13 2.49 4.61 -0.37
C LEU A 13 2.78 3.20 -0.90
N VAL A 14 1.87 2.63 -1.68
CA VAL A 14 2.08 1.33 -2.35
C VAL A 14 3.26 1.42 -3.32
N GLU A 15 3.33 2.46 -4.16
CA GLU A 15 4.45 2.67 -5.09
C GLU A 15 5.79 2.77 -4.35
N LEU A 16 5.86 3.54 -3.26
CA LEU A 16 7.06 3.69 -2.45
C LEU A 16 7.48 2.37 -1.80
N ALA A 17 6.51 1.61 -1.26
CA ALA A 17 6.76 0.31 -0.64
C ALA A 17 7.32 -0.71 -1.64
N GLN A 18 6.74 -0.79 -2.85
CA GLN A 18 7.21 -1.67 -3.93
C GLN A 18 8.65 -1.34 -4.36
N ARG A 19 9.04 -0.06 -4.27
CA ARG A 19 10.40 0.40 -4.61
C ARG A 19 11.36 0.39 -3.41
N GLY A 20 10.90 -0.04 -2.23
CA GLY A 20 11.70 -0.05 -1.01
C GLY A 20 12.11 1.35 -0.53
N VAL A 21 11.41 2.40 -0.97
CA VAL A 21 11.71 3.79 -0.61
C VAL A 21 10.89 4.20 0.61
N ARG A 22 11.53 4.90 1.54
CA ARG A 22 10.87 5.50 2.71
C ARG A 22 10.94 7.02 2.61
N PRO A 23 9.85 7.73 2.95
CA PRO A 23 9.87 9.18 2.96
C PRO A 23 10.90 9.73 3.96
N ASP A 24 11.64 10.75 3.55
CA ASP A 24 12.55 11.45 4.45
C ASP A 24 11.81 12.40 5.41
N ALA A 25 12.54 12.97 6.39
CA ALA A 25 11.96 13.89 7.36
C ALA A 25 11.35 15.13 6.70
N LYS A 26 11.89 15.62 5.58
CA LYS A 26 11.37 16.79 4.86
C LYS A 26 10.02 16.48 4.19
N GLN A 27 9.87 15.29 3.63
CA GLN A 27 8.62 14.80 3.08
C GLN A 27 7.58 14.61 4.19
N LEU A 28 7.96 14.02 5.32
CA LEU A 28 7.07 13.89 6.49
C LEU A 28 6.56 15.25 6.97
N ARG A 29 7.43 16.26 7.07
CA ARG A 29 7.04 17.64 7.45
C ARG A 29 6.04 18.23 6.47
N THR A 30 6.27 18.04 5.17
CA THR A 30 5.37 18.54 4.11
C THR A 30 3.97 17.94 4.24
N ILE A 31 3.87 16.64 4.51
CA ILE A 31 2.57 15.99 4.72
C ILE A 31 1.93 16.44 6.02
N ALA A 32 2.69 16.52 7.11
CA ALA A 32 2.18 16.96 8.41
C ALA A 32 1.57 18.37 8.31
N ALA A 33 2.26 19.30 7.63
CA ALA A 33 1.76 20.65 7.37
C ALA A 33 0.46 20.62 6.52
N ALA A 34 0.44 19.87 5.42
CA ALA A 34 -0.74 19.81 4.56
C ALA A 34 -1.97 19.19 5.26
N MET A 35 -1.77 18.19 6.12
CA MET A 35 -2.82 17.64 6.96
C MET A 35 -3.31 18.67 7.98
N ALA A 36 -2.38 19.36 8.65
CA ALA A 36 -2.71 20.39 9.63
C ALA A 36 -3.51 21.54 9.02
N ASP A 37 -3.11 22.04 7.84
CA ASP A 37 -3.83 23.09 7.12
C ASP A 37 -5.26 22.66 6.76
N SER A 38 -5.41 21.45 6.20
CA SER A 38 -6.71 20.94 5.74
C SER A 38 -7.66 20.65 6.90
N LEU A 39 -7.16 20.01 7.96
CA LEU A 39 -7.93 19.70 9.16
C LEU A 39 -8.23 20.97 9.96
N GLY A 40 -7.28 21.90 10.07
CA GLY A 40 -7.46 23.18 10.75
C GLY A 40 -8.62 23.95 10.15
N PHE A 41 -8.70 24.01 8.81
CA PHE A 41 -9.82 24.62 8.11
C PHE A 41 -11.19 24.01 8.49
N LEU A 42 -11.28 22.70 8.65
CA LEU A 42 -12.51 22.02 9.10
C LEU A 42 -12.77 22.27 10.60
N HIS A 43 -11.74 22.18 11.43
CA HIS A 43 -11.81 22.29 12.88
C HIS A 43 -12.24 23.69 13.33
N GLU A 44 -11.78 24.75 12.66
CA GLU A 44 -12.25 26.13 12.84
C GLU A 44 -13.77 26.28 12.65
N ARG A 45 -14.34 25.45 11.76
CA ARG A 45 -15.78 25.39 11.48
C ARG A 45 -16.51 24.37 12.35
N ARG A 46 -15.82 23.81 13.35
CA ARG A 46 -16.31 22.76 14.24
C ARG A 46 -16.81 21.52 13.49
N ILE A 47 -16.13 21.18 12.40
CA ILE A 47 -16.38 19.95 11.63
C ILE A 47 -15.24 18.98 11.92
N ALA A 48 -15.60 17.76 12.36
CA ALA A 48 -14.66 16.64 12.44
C ALA A 48 -14.81 15.75 11.20
N HIS A 49 -13.72 15.35 10.57
CA HIS A 49 -13.72 14.53 9.35
C HIS A 49 -14.06 13.06 9.63
N ARG A 50 -13.49 12.48 10.70
CA ARG A 50 -13.76 11.13 11.24
C ARG A 50 -13.34 9.93 10.37
N ASP A 51 -12.70 10.16 9.23
CA ASP A 51 -12.21 9.07 8.37
C ASP A 51 -10.92 9.47 7.65
N ILE A 52 -9.97 10.02 8.41
CA ILE A 52 -8.64 10.33 7.88
C ILE A 52 -7.88 9.02 7.66
N LYS A 53 -7.51 8.78 6.40
CA LYS A 53 -6.78 7.59 5.93
C LYS A 53 -6.11 7.88 4.57
N PRO A 54 -5.16 7.04 4.12
CA PRO A 54 -4.44 7.28 2.87
C PRO A 54 -5.33 7.44 1.63
N SER A 55 -6.45 6.72 1.52
CA SER A 55 -7.35 6.80 0.36
C SER A 55 -8.20 8.08 0.32
N ASN A 56 -8.39 8.76 1.45
CA ASN A 56 -9.11 10.03 1.54
C ASN A 56 -8.18 11.25 1.39
N LEU A 57 -6.86 11.03 1.30
CA LEU A 57 -5.90 12.07 0.95
C LEU A 57 -5.59 12.01 -0.55
N LEU A 58 -6.10 12.99 -1.28
CA LEU A 58 -5.98 13.10 -2.73
C LEU A 58 -4.74 13.92 -3.10
N ILE A 59 -4.10 13.57 -4.21
CA ILE A 59 -2.96 14.30 -4.75
C ILE A 59 -3.44 15.06 -6.00
N THR A 60 -3.15 16.36 -6.05
CA THR A 60 -3.46 17.23 -7.19
C THR A 60 -2.27 18.12 -7.51
N THR A 61 -2.35 18.83 -8.63
CA THR A 61 -1.33 19.79 -9.06
C THR A 61 -1.55 21.13 -8.35
N ALA A 62 -0.47 21.73 -7.86
CA ALA A 62 -0.49 23.03 -7.19
C ALA A 62 -0.61 24.16 -8.22
N GLY A 63 -1.84 24.60 -8.49
CA GLY A 63 -2.12 25.72 -9.41
C GLY A 63 -1.72 25.42 -10.86
N ALA A 64 -1.21 26.43 -11.58
CA ALA A 64 -0.76 26.30 -12.96
C ALA A 64 0.65 25.66 -13.11
N ALA A 65 1.23 25.15 -12.02
CA ALA A 65 2.53 24.50 -12.06
C ALA A 65 2.46 23.26 -12.96
N THR A 66 3.42 23.10 -13.86
CA THR A 66 3.60 21.82 -14.57
C THR A 66 4.08 20.79 -13.55
N ALA A 67 3.23 19.80 -13.27
CA ALA A 67 3.61 18.67 -12.42
C ALA A 67 4.86 18.01 -12.99
N ALA A 68 5.81 17.68 -12.13
CA ALA A 68 6.99 16.93 -12.55
C ALA A 68 6.57 15.61 -13.23
N PRO A 69 7.28 15.18 -14.30
CA PRO A 69 6.99 13.92 -14.97
C PRO A 69 7.01 12.73 -13.99
N GLU A 70 6.20 11.72 -14.28
CA GLU A 70 6.15 10.43 -13.54
C GLU A 70 7.50 9.70 -13.45
N THR A 71 8.48 10.09 -14.28
CA THR A 71 9.77 9.42 -14.47
C THR A 71 10.86 9.82 -13.45
N GLY A 72 10.53 10.64 -12.45
CA GLY A 72 11.45 11.03 -11.37
C GLY A 72 11.69 9.96 -10.31
N PRO A 73 12.58 10.21 -9.33
CA PRO A 73 12.70 9.34 -8.15
C PRO A 73 11.34 9.27 -7.43
N PRO A 74 10.99 8.12 -6.85
CA PRO A 74 9.72 7.97 -6.17
C PRO A 74 9.70 8.87 -4.93
N MET A 75 8.71 9.75 -4.86
CA MET A 75 8.55 10.74 -3.82
C MET A 75 7.10 10.76 -3.34
N LEU A 76 6.91 10.98 -2.04
CA LEU A 76 5.57 11.03 -1.45
C LEU A 76 4.73 12.19 -2.03
N LEU A 77 5.34 13.36 -2.16
CA LEU A 77 4.84 14.46 -3.00
C LEU A 77 5.96 14.90 -3.94
N ARG A 78 5.66 14.94 -5.23
CA ARG A 78 6.58 15.42 -6.25
C ARG A 78 6.50 16.95 -6.36
N PRO A 79 7.53 17.63 -6.91
CA PRO A 79 7.45 19.06 -7.16
C PRO A 79 6.21 19.43 -7.98
N GLY A 80 5.47 20.43 -7.49
CA GLY A 80 4.21 20.87 -8.10
C GLY A 80 2.98 20.04 -7.71
N GLU A 81 3.11 19.03 -6.83
CA GLU A 81 1.96 18.34 -6.23
C GLU A 81 1.58 18.96 -4.88
N ARG A 82 0.29 18.89 -4.54
CA ARG A 82 -0.25 19.21 -3.22
C ARG A 82 -1.24 18.14 -2.77
N LEU A 83 -1.38 17.98 -1.46
CA LEU A 83 -2.44 17.19 -0.86
C LEU A 83 -3.75 17.97 -0.82
N MET A 84 -4.85 17.25 -0.98
CA MET A 84 -6.20 17.72 -0.78
C MET A 84 -6.97 16.66 0.02
N LEU A 85 -7.61 17.09 1.09
CA LEU A 85 -8.49 16.23 1.87
C LEU A 85 -9.79 16.00 1.09
N GLY A 86 -10.12 14.73 0.84
CA GLY A 86 -11.33 14.29 0.13
C GLY A 86 -12.24 13.46 1.02
N ASP A 87 -13.42 13.14 0.49
CA ASP A 87 -14.44 12.31 1.12
C ASP A 87 -14.92 12.76 2.53
N LEU A 88 -15.80 13.76 2.54
CA LEU A 88 -16.50 14.21 3.74
C LEU A 88 -17.76 13.38 4.05
N GLY A 89 -17.92 12.18 3.47
CA GLY A 89 -19.14 11.36 3.64
C GLY A 89 -19.43 10.98 5.10
N LEU A 90 -18.42 10.99 5.95
CA LEU A 90 -18.52 10.70 7.38
C LEU A 90 -18.31 11.93 8.29
N ALA A 91 -18.09 13.09 7.68
CA ALA A 91 -17.86 14.33 8.40
C ALA A 91 -19.09 14.70 9.24
N LYS A 92 -18.85 15.15 10.48
CA LYS A 92 -19.92 15.55 11.41
C LYS A 92 -19.76 17.01 11.78
N ASP A 93 -20.82 17.78 11.58
CA ASP A 93 -20.97 19.10 12.16
C ASP A 93 -21.22 18.95 13.66
N LEU A 94 -20.28 19.42 14.48
CA LEU A 94 -20.34 19.30 15.93
C LEU A 94 -21.30 20.30 16.58
N THR A 95 -21.87 21.23 15.80
CA THR A 95 -22.89 22.17 16.29
C THR A 95 -24.28 21.54 16.39
N PHE A 96 -24.52 20.46 15.65
CA PHE A 96 -25.75 19.65 15.72
C PHE A 96 -25.51 18.43 16.61
N ASP A 97 -25.74 18.60 17.91
CA ASP A 97 -25.58 17.56 18.93
C ASP A 97 -26.65 16.47 18.80
N SER A 98 -26.45 15.57 17.83
CA SER A 98 -27.18 14.31 17.71
C SER A 98 -26.40 13.26 18.50
N GLY A 99 -26.78 13.05 19.77
CA GLY A 99 -26.14 12.16 20.74
C GLY A 99 -26.08 10.67 20.38
N ILE A 100 -26.30 10.31 19.12
CA ILE A 100 -26.17 8.95 18.57
C ILE A 100 -25.09 9.00 17.50
N THR A 101 -23.90 8.54 17.83
CA THR A 101 -22.83 8.33 16.85
C THR A 101 -22.66 6.83 16.64
N VAL A 102 -22.99 6.35 15.43
CA VAL A 102 -22.72 4.97 14.99
C VAL A 102 -21.20 4.80 14.84
N GLY A 103 -20.69 3.62 15.19
CA GLY A 103 -19.28 3.28 15.02
C GLY A 103 -18.86 3.35 13.57
N VAL A 104 -18.07 4.36 13.22
CA VAL A 104 -17.77 4.76 11.83
C VAL A 104 -16.31 5.17 11.75
N GLY A 105 -15.61 4.69 10.72
CA GLY A 105 -14.19 4.97 10.44
C GLY A 105 -13.44 3.72 9.95
N THR A 106 -12.21 3.91 9.48
CA THR A 106 -11.38 2.82 8.95
C THR A 106 -10.50 2.18 10.03
N ALA A 107 -10.44 0.84 10.06
CA ALA A 107 -9.63 0.09 11.02
C ALA A 107 -8.16 0.54 11.01
N GLY A 108 -7.56 0.70 12.20
CA GLY A 108 -6.20 1.23 12.36
C GLY A 108 -6.11 2.75 12.51
N TYR A 109 -6.96 3.51 11.82
CA TYR A 109 -7.00 4.98 11.91
C TYR A 109 -8.12 5.49 12.83
N MET A 110 -9.16 4.69 13.03
CA MET A 110 -10.29 5.01 13.90
C MET A 110 -9.83 5.26 15.34
N ALA A 111 -10.22 6.41 15.90
CA ALA A 111 -9.96 6.72 17.30
C ALA A 111 -10.86 5.90 18.25
N PRO A 112 -10.43 5.57 19.48
CA PRO A 112 -11.21 4.75 20.41
C PRO A 112 -12.64 5.23 20.64
N GLU A 113 -12.83 6.53 20.81
CA GLU A 113 -14.13 7.15 21.01
C GLU A 113 -15.09 6.91 19.84
N GLN A 114 -14.60 6.77 18.60
CA GLN A 114 -15.46 6.47 17.44
C GLN A 114 -16.07 5.07 17.50
N SER A 115 -15.44 4.14 18.22
CA SER A 115 -15.95 2.77 18.38
C SER A 115 -16.91 2.62 19.58
N LEU A 116 -17.05 3.66 20.41
CA LEU A 116 -17.86 3.65 21.61
C LEU A 116 -19.24 4.26 21.36
N ALA A 117 -20.28 3.47 21.56
CA ALA A 117 -21.66 3.95 21.47
C ALA A 117 -21.91 5.07 22.47
N GLY A 118 -22.43 6.21 21.99
CA GLY A 118 -22.74 7.38 22.81
C GLY A 118 -21.53 8.21 23.24
N ALA A 119 -20.31 7.88 22.81
CA ALA A 119 -19.15 8.71 23.07
C ALA A 119 -19.25 10.05 22.31
N LYS A 120 -18.78 11.11 22.96
CA LYS A 120 -18.68 12.42 22.34
C LYS A 120 -17.50 12.42 21.37
N ILE A 121 -17.80 12.61 20.10
CA ILE A 121 -16.81 12.81 19.04
C ILE A 121 -16.58 14.29 18.87
N ASP A 122 -15.32 14.69 18.78
CA ASP A 122 -14.92 16.05 18.42
C ASP A 122 -13.68 16.03 17.51
N THR A 123 -13.12 17.21 17.24
CA THR A 123 -12.00 17.39 16.31
C THR A 123 -10.73 16.62 16.71
N ARG A 124 -10.60 16.23 17.99
CA ARG A 124 -9.45 15.46 18.50
C ARG A 124 -9.43 14.01 18.00
N THR A 125 -10.56 13.54 17.47
CA THR A 125 -10.64 12.28 16.72
C THR A 125 -9.78 12.33 15.46
N ASP A 126 -9.76 13.46 14.74
CA ASP A 126 -8.94 13.59 13.53
C ASP A 126 -7.44 13.67 13.87
N ILE A 127 -7.09 14.20 15.05
CA ILE A 127 -5.69 14.24 15.54
C ILE A 127 -5.14 12.82 15.74
N TYR A 128 -5.94 11.92 16.31
CA TYR A 128 -5.57 10.51 16.44
C TYR A 128 -5.29 9.89 15.06
N ALA A 129 -6.21 10.08 14.12
CA ALA A 129 -6.11 9.52 12.79
C ALA A 129 -4.93 10.12 11.98
N ALA A 130 -4.66 11.42 12.12
CA ALA A 130 -3.51 12.09 11.54
C ALA A 130 -2.18 11.55 12.10
N SER A 131 -2.09 11.29 13.41
CA SER A 131 -0.93 10.63 14.01
C SER A 131 -0.74 9.20 13.52
N ALA A 132 -1.83 8.42 13.41
CA ALA A 132 -1.78 7.05 12.91
C ALA A 132 -1.29 7.00 11.46
N LEU A 133 -1.78 7.92 10.63
CA LEU A 133 -1.35 8.06 9.24
C LEU A 133 0.12 8.48 9.14
N LEU A 134 0.55 9.50 9.88
CA LEU A 134 1.94 9.94 9.81
C LEU A 134 2.92 8.87 10.36
N ALA A 135 2.49 8.09 11.36
CA ALA A 135 3.23 6.92 11.84
C ALA A 135 3.40 5.86 10.74
N GLN A 136 2.34 5.55 10.01
CA GLN A 136 2.40 4.61 8.87
C GLN A 136 3.36 5.12 7.79
N ILE A 137 3.31 6.41 7.46
CA ILE A 137 4.19 6.98 6.43
C ILE A 137 5.65 6.88 6.87
N ALA A 138 5.94 7.13 8.15
CA ALA A 138 7.29 7.07 8.71
C ALA A 138 7.85 5.64 8.82
N SER A 139 7.04 4.67 9.26
CA SER A 139 7.47 3.27 9.41
C SER A 139 7.37 2.45 8.12
N GLY A 140 6.42 2.81 7.25
CA GLY A 140 5.96 1.99 6.13
C GLY A 140 5.12 0.78 6.56
N GLU A 141 4.70 0.70 7.83
CA GLU A 141 3.84 -0.34 8.36
C GLU A 141 2.43 0.23 8.61
N PRO A 142 1.35 -0.46 8.21
CA PRO A 142 -0.01 -0.01 8.49
C PRO A 142 -0.24 0.07 10.01
N PRO A 143 -1.11 0.99 10.47
CA PRO A 143 -1.41 1.11 11.89
C PRO A 143 -2.12 -0.14 12.40
N ASP A 144 -1.73 -0.64 13.57
CA ASP A 144 -2.40 -1.77 14.20
C ASP A 144 -3.79 -1.34 14.70
N PRO A 145 -4.88 -2.03 14.31
CA PRO A 145 -6.21 -1.68 14.73
C PRO A 145 -6.44 -1.79 16.24
N LEU A 146 -7.37 -0.98 16.72
CA LEU A 146 -7.89 -1.08 18.08
C LEU A 146 -8.50 -2.47 18.32
N ARG A 147 -8.25 -3.02 19.50
CA ARG A 147 -8.87 -4.26 19.96
C ARG A 147 -9.89 -3.96 21.02
N ARG A 148 -11.13 -4.42 20.80
CA ARG A 148 -12.21 -4.33 21.78
C ARG A 148 -12.40 -5.68 22.45
N TYR A 149 -12.27 -5.70 23.77
CA TYR A 149 -12.50 -6.89 24.57
C TYR A 149 -13.97 -6.97 25.01
N SER A 150 -14.41 -8.19 25.36
CA SER A 150 -15.78 -8.46 25.81
C SER A 150 -16.18 -7.70 27.08
N ASN A 151 -15.19 -7.31 27.90
CA ASN A 151 -15.37 -6.47 29.08
C ASN A 151 -15.54 -4.96 28.77
N GLY A 152 -15.57 -4.58 27.48
CA GLY A 152 -15.73 -3.19 27.05
C GLY A 152 -14.42 -2.38 27.02
N THR A 153 -13.29 -2.94 27.46
CA THR A 153 -11.99 -2.28 27.37
C THR A 153 -11.54 -2.18 25.92
N ILE A 154 -11.07 -1.00 25.53
CA ILE A 154 -10.39 -0.77 24.25
C ILE A 154 -8.90 -0.70 24.53
N GLN A 155 -8.14 -1.52 23.82
CA GLN A 155 -6.69 -1.44 23.78
C GLN A 155 -6.28 -0.80 22.46
N SER A 156 -5.38 0.19 22.54
CA SER A 156 -4.72 0.70 21.36
C SER A 156 -4.02 -0.44 20.61
N GLY A 157 -3.84 -0.28 19.30
CA GLY A 157 -2.93 -1.14 18.56
C GLY A 157 -1.52 -1.16 19.18
N ARG A 158 -0.68 -2.08 18.70
CA ARG A 158 0.73 -2.25 19.04
C ARG A 158 1.42 -0.88 19.15
N PRO A 159 2.30 -0.68 20.15
CA PRO A 159 3.07 0.55 20.26
C PRO A 159 3.80 0.86 18.94
N LEU A 160 3.95 2.16 18.65
CA LEU A 160 4.62 2.68 17.45
C LEU A 160 5.88 1.85 17.14
N PRO A 161 6.10 1.45 15.87
CA PRO A 161 7.23 0.62 15.50
C PRO A 161 8.56 1.23 15.97
N PRO A 162 9.53 0.40 16.44
CA PRO A 162 10.82 0.91 16.91
C PRO A 162 11.67 1.55 15.79
N THR A 163 11.25 1.40 14.53
CA THR A 163 11.82 2.07 13.37
C THR A 163 11.56 3.58 13.37
N ILE A 164 10.54 4.05 14.10
CA ILE A 164 10.25 5.47 14.24
C ILE A 164 11.22 6.08 15.27
N PRO A 165 11.95 7.15 14.92
CA PRO A 165 12.87 7.81 15.85
C PRO A 165 12.17 8.26 17.14
N ALA A 166 12.81 8.10 18.29
CA ALA A 166 12.19 8.26 19.60
C ALA A 166 11.50 9.61 19.81
N GLN A 167 12.04 10.70 19.26
CA GLN A 167 11.44 12.02 19.38
C GLN A 167 10.15 12.16 18.56
N LEU A 168 10.15 11.67 17.32
CA LEU A 168 8.95 11.60 16.50
C LEU A 168 7.92 10.63 17.11
N GLY A 169 8.38 9.50 17.64
CA GLY A 169 7.55 8.53 18.34
C GLY A 169 6.83 9.12 19.56
N ARG A 170 7.49 10.00 20.34
CA ARG A 170 6.83 10.71 21.45
C ARG A 170 5.74 11.66 20.97
N ALA A 171 6.01 12.47 19.94
CA ALA A 171 5.03 13.41 19.39
C ALA A 171 3.81 12.68 18.80
N LEU A 172 4.05 11.65 17.99
CA LEU A 172 2.98 10.81 17.43
C LEU A 172 2.22 10.06 18.52
N GLY A 173 2.92 9.55 19.53
CA GLY A 173 2.35 8.86 20.69
C GLY A 173 1.40 9.74 21.50
N HIS A 174 1.72 11.03 21.67
CA HIS A 174 0.83 12.00 22.31
C HIS A 174 -0.49 12.18 21.54
N GLY A 175 -0.44 12.26 20.21
CA GLY A 175 -1.67 12.28 19.39
C GLY A 175 -2.42 10.95 19.35
N LEU A 176 -1.74 9.82 19.59
CA LEU A 176 -2.34 8.47 19.65
C LEU A 176 -2.85 8.07 21.04
N ASP A 177 -2.91 9.01 22.00
CA ASP A 177 -3.45 8.69 23.32
C ASP A 177 -4.90 8.20 23.20
N THR A 178 -5.25 7.15 23.95
CA THR A 178 -6.60 6.60 23.94
C THR A 178 -7.62 7.56 24.55
N ASP A 179 -7.18 8.48 25.40
CA ASP A 179 -8.00 9.53 25.99
C ASP A 179 -7.86 10.84 25.19
N PRO A 180 -8.93 11.33 24.55
CA PRO A 180 -8.91 12.59 23.80
C PRO A 180 -8.46 13.80 24.62
N ALA A 181 -8.68 13.80 25.94
CA ALA A 181 -8.26 14.91 26.81
C ALA A 181 -6.74 14.96 27.02
N ARG A 182 -6.04 13.85 26.76
CA ARG A 182 -4.58 13.75 26.86
C ARG A 182 -3.86 13.91 25.53
N ARG A 183 -4.58 14.18 24.42
CA ARG A 183 -3.99 14.51 23.11
C ARG A 183 -3.65 15.99 23.02
N PRO A 184 -2.90 16.44 21.99
CA PRO A 184 -2.93 17.85 21.58
C PRO A 184 -4.38 18.30 21.39
N GLN A 185 -4.73 19.48 21.92
CA GLN A 185 -6.11 19.94 21.92
C GLN A 185 -6.53 20.59 20.60
N THR A 186 -5.56 20.99 19.78
CA THR A 186 -5.80 21.49 18.42
C THR A 186 -4.83 20.86 17.44
N ILE A 187 -5.20 20.87 16.15
CA ILE A 187 -4.35 20.31 15.10
C ILE A 187 -3.07 21.14 14.89
N GLU A 188 -3.12 22.45 15.19
CA GLU A 188 -1.95 23.34 15.17
C GLU A 188 -0.96 22.97 16.27
N GLN A 189 -1.46 22.62 17.46
CA GLN A 189 -0.62 22.11 18.55
C GLN A 189 0.04 20.79 18.14
N TRP A 190 -0.75 19.85 17.61
CA TRP A 190 -0.23 18.58 17.08
C TRP A 190 0.86 18.81 16.02
N HIS A 191 0.61 19.69 15.06
CA HIS A 191 1.55 20.02 14.00
C HIS A 191 2.85 20.62 14.56
N ALA A 192 2.76 21.56 15.50
CA ALA A 192 3.94 22.17 16.11
C ALA A 192 4.81 21.12 16.81
N GLU A 193 4.22 20.20 17.57
CA GLU A 193 4.96 19.12 18.26
C GLU A 193 5.65 18.17 17.27
N VAL A 194 4.93 17.77 16.21
CA VAL A 194 5.46 16.91 15.14
C VAL A 194 6.56 17.62 14.35
N ASP A 195 6.37 18.89 13.99
CA ASP A 195 7.33 19.67 13.21
C ASP A 195 8.63 19.85 13.99
N GLN A 196 8.55 20.17 15.28
CA GLN A 196 9.72 20.23 16.16
C GLN A 196 10.46 18.90 16.23
N ALA A 197 9.74 17.78 16.35
CA ALA A 197 10.36 16.46 16.33
C ALA A 197 11.05 16.14 14.99
N LEU A 198 10.46 16.53 13.87
CA LEU A 198 11.06 16.32 12.55
C LEU A 198 12.24 17.25 12.26
N LEU A 199 12.21 18.50 12.73
CA LEU A 199 13.33 19.44 12.62
C LEU A 199 14.58 18.88 13.30
N THR A 200 14.45 18.33 14.50
CA THR A 200 15.59 17.71 15.18
C THR A 200 16.20 16.53 14.41
N LEU A 201 15.42 15.83 13.57
CA LEU A 201 15.93 14.75 12.72
C LEU A 201 16.65 15.29 11.49
N VAL A 202 16.18 16.41 10.93
CA VAL A 202 16.85 17.11 9.83
C VAL A 202 18.18 17.71 10.30
N ASP A 203 18.19 18.35 11.46
CA ASP A 203 19.38 18.99 12.03
C ASP A 203 20.40 17.97 12.59
N ALA A 204 19.95 16.77 12.96
CA ALA A 204 20.81 15.67 13.40
C ALA A 204 21.48 14.91 12.24
N GLU A 205 21.09 15.16 10.99
CA GLU A 205 21.81 14.66 9.82
C GLU A 205 23.19 15.35 9.80
N PRO A 206 24.30 14.63 10.06
CA PRO A 206 25.56 15.30 10.35
C PRO A 206 26.03 16.08 9.13
N ALA A 207 26.41 17.34 9.36
CA ALA A 207 27.38 18.03 8.51
C ALA A 207 28.48 17.03 8.16
N ALA A 208 28.62 16.75 6.86
CA ALA A 208 29.53 15.77 6.30
C ALA A 208 30.84 15.71 7.08
N GLN A 209 31.10 14.59 7.76
CA GLN A 209 32.40 14.34 8.38
C GLN A 209 33.47 14.47 7.29
N PRO A 210 34.54 15.27 7.47
CA PRO A 210 35.61 15.36 6.49
C PRO A 210 36.23 13.96 6.35
N SER A 211 36.21 13.44 5.13
CA SER A 211 36.82 12.17 4.78
C SER A 211 38.31 12.22 5.09
N HIS A 212 38.76 11.42 6.06
CA HIS A 212 40.19 11.25 6.33
C HIS A 212 40.89 10.74 5.05
N PRO A 213 41.99 11.36 4.61
CA PRO A 213 42.70 10.92 3.42
C PRO A 213 43.31 9.55 3.70
N ARG A 214 43.05 8.59 2.80
CA ARG A 214 43.70 7.28 2.78
C ARG A 214 45.23 7.47 2.85
N ARG A 215 45.83 7.16 4.00
CA ARG A 215 47.28 7.04 4.15
C ARG A 215 47.73 5.90 3.23
N ARG A 216 48.30 6.26 2.08
CA ARG A 216 49.12 5.37 1.26
C ARG A 216 50.28 4.90 2.13
N LEU A 217 50.37 3.60 2.38
CA LEU A 217 51.57 2.99 2.91
C LEU A 217 52.62 2.98 1.79
N ALA A 218 53.51 3.96 1.82
CA ALA A 218 54.73 4.01 1.02
C ALA A 218 55.92 4.13 1.98
N GLY A 219 56.91 3.27 1.78
CA GLY A 219 58.15 3.14 2.55
C GLY A 219 58.36 1.66 2.85
N VAL A 220 59.36 0.95 2.31
CA VAL A 220 60.78 1.32 2.18
C VAL A 220 61.39 0.68 0.92
N ALA A 221 62.22 1.47 0.23
CA ALA A 221 63.09 1.05 -0.86
C ALA A 221 64.39 0.43 -0.32
N ALA A 222 64.94 -0.58 -1.01
CA ALA A 222 66.36 -0.77 -1.33
C ALA A 222 66.66 -2.25 -1.62
N GLY A 223 67.21 -2.57 -2.81
CA GLY A 223 67.84 -3.87 -3.03
C GLY A 223 67.95 -4.32 -4.48
N ALA A 224 69.07 -3.94 -5.12
CA ALA A 224 69.76 -4.65 -6.19
C ALA A 224 69.19 -4.62 -7.63
N ILE A 225 69.77 -3.70 -8.40
CA ILE A 225 70.14 -3.85 -9.81
C ILE A 225 71.20 -4.98 -9.95
N ALA A 226 71.09 -5.76 -11.03
CA ALA A 226 72.02 -6.76 -11.63
C ALA A 226 71.28 -8.09 -11.76
N VAL A 227 70.92 -8.58 -12.94
CA VAL A 227 71.83 -9.12 -13.96
C VAL A 227 71.26 -8.90 -15.37
N LEU A 228 72.04 -8.23 -16.21
CA LEU A 228 72.03 -8.37 -17.67
C LEU A 228 72.91 -9.58 -18.04
N GLY A 229 72.49 -10.39 -19.01
CA GLY A 229 73.43 -11.08 -19.90
C GLY A 229 73.13 -12.55 -20.25
N VAL A 230 73.00 -12.78 -21.57
CA VAL A 230 73.29 -14.03 -22.32
C VAL A 230 72.18 -15.10 -22.26
N ALA A 231 71.62 -15.70 -23.32
CA ALA A 231 71.94 -15.95 -24.74
C ALA A 231 70.59 -15.96 -25.53
N GLY A 232 70.44 -15.80 -26.84
CA GLY A 232 71.28 -16.18 -27.97
C GLY A 232 70.43 -17.01 -28.97
N VAL A 233 69.94 -16.33 -30.02
CA VAL A 233 69.80 -16.72 -31.46
C VAL A 233 69.37 -18.15 -31.86
N ALA A 234 68.30 -18.27 -32.67
CA ALA A 234 68.21 -18.99 -33.97
C ALA A 234 66.74 -19.38 -34.33
N VAL A 235 66.22 -19.50 -35.55
CA VAL A 235 66.45 -19.04 -36.94
C VAL A 235 65.29 -19.65 -37.79
N ALA A 236 64.92 -18.97 -38.89
CA ALA A 236 64.28 -19.50 -40.13
C ALA A 236 62.81 -20.00 -40.08
N THR A 237 61.82 -19.30 -40.67
CA THR A 237 61.45 -19.05 -42.10
C THR A 237 60.70 -20.19 -42.80
N LEU A 238 59.65 -19.77 -43.54
CA LEU A 238 58.93 -20.34 -44.71
C LEU A 238 57.42 -20.23 -44.41
N GLY A 239 56.58 -19.48 -45.13
CA GLY A 239 56.51 -19.23 -46.56
C GLY A 239 55.17 -19.79 -47.04
N GLY A 240 54.33 -19.00 -47.72
CA GLY A 240 53.12 -19.56 -48.35
C GLY A 240 51.94 -18.60 -48.50
N THR A 241 51.90 -17.92 -49.63
CA THR A 241 50.78 -17.19 -50.24
C THR A 241 49.57 -18.09 -50.52
N ALA A 242 48.35 -17.59 -50.31
CA ALA A 242 47.21 -17.68 -51.25
C ALA A 242 45.90 -17.16 -50.62
N ALA A 243 45.33 -16.10 -51.20
CA ALA A 243 43.88 -15.96 -51.35
C ALA A 243 43.44 -16.85 -52.55
N PRO A 244 42.15 -17.11 -52.86
CA PRO A 244 40.93 -16.43 -52.40
C PRO A 244 39.75 -17.39 -52.13
N THR A 245 38.55 -16.81 -52.02
CA THR A 245 37.24 -17.34 -52.50
C THR A 245 36.20 -17.60 -51.42
N THR A 246 35.18 -16.75 -51.51
CA THR A 246 33.81 -16.89 -51.03
C THR A 246 33.27 -18.31 -51.18
N ALA A 247 32.78 -18.90 -50.10
CA ALA A 247 31.86 -20.02 -50.16
C ALA A 247 30.77 -19.84 -49.10
N THR A 248 29.58 -19.57 -49.59
CA THR A 248 28.31 -19.76 -48.90
C THR A 248 28.15 -21.25 -48.61
N THR A 249 28.11 -21.63 -47.34
CA THR A 249 27.63 -22.95 -46.93
C THR A 249 26.69 -22.80 -45.74
N THR A 250 25.43 -23.03 -46.03
CA THR A 250 24.37 -23.40 -45.10
C THR A 250 24.81 -24.57 -44.22
N THR A 251 24.89 -24.35 -42.91
CA THR A 251 24.92 -25.44 -41.93
C THR A 251 23.80 -25.19 -40.93
N VAL A 252 22.80 -26.07 -41.02
CA VAL A 252 21.79 -26.30 -40.00
C VAL A 252 22.50 -26.84 -38.77
N ALA A 253 22.34 -26.15 -37.64
CA ALA A 253 22.63 -26.70 -36.32
C ALA A 253 21.49 -26.28 -35.38
N THR A 254 20.72 -27.28 -35.00
CA THR A 254 19.73 -27.28 -33.93
C THR A 254 20.37 -26.76 -32.64
N THR A 255 19.80 -25.70 -32.06
CA THR A 255 20.01 -25.35 -30.65
C THR A 255 18.65 -24.97 -30.08
N THR A 256 18.17 -25.83 -29.20
CA THR A 256 17.00 -25.65 -28.35
C THR A 256 17.10 -24.34 -27.57
N THR A 257 16.14 -23.46 -27.79
CA THR A 257 15.85 -22.33 -26.90
C THR A 257 14.67 -22.74 -26.02
N PRO A 258 14.75 -22.71 -24.68
CA PRO A 258 13.54 -22.53 -23.90
C PRO A 258 13.16 -21.05 -24.05
N THR A 259 12.09 -20.81 -24.80
CA THR A 259 11.31 -19.58 -24.73
C THR A 259 10.81 -19.44 -23.29
N THR A 260 11.40 -18.55 -22.50
CA THR A 260 10.72 -18.06 -21.28
C THR A 260 9.61 -17.14 -21.76
N ALA A 261 8.42 -17.71 -21.79
CA ALA A 261 7.17 -17.05 -22.07
C ALA A 261 6.95 -15.89 -21.10
N ALA A 262 6.32 -14.83 -21.61
CA ALA A 262 5.68 -13.81 -20.80
C ALA A 262 4.72 -14.45 -19.79
N PRO A 263 4.51 -13.86 -18.59
CA PRO A 263 3.33 -14.19 -17.81
C PRO A 263 2.12 -13.69 -18.60
N THR A 264 1.43 -14.61 -19.25
CA THR A 264 0.09 -14.41 -19.78
C THR A 264 -0.81 -14.14 -18.57
N THR A 265 -1.17 -12.87 -18.36
CA THR A 265 -2.28 -12.53 -17.46
C THR A 265 -3.53 -13.22 -17.99
N ALA A 266 -4.02 -14.23 -17.26
CA ALA A 266 -5.29 -14.87 -17.58
C ALA A 266 -6.39 -13.80 -17.57
N ALA A 267 -7.12 -13.69 -18.67
CA ALA A 267 -8.25 -12.78 -18.80
C ALA A 267 -9.40 -13.23 -17.86
N PRO A 268 -10.20 -12.29 -17.32
CA PRO A 268 -11.40 -12.66 -16.55
C PRO A 268 -12.34 -13.45 -17.45
N THR A 269 -12.64 -14.69 -17.07
CA THR A 269 -13.58 -15.54 -17.82
C THR A 269 -14.97 -15.35 -17.23
N THR A 270 -15.91 -14.86 -18.04
CA THR A 270 -17.33 -14.76 -17.65
C THR A 270 -18.03 -16.06 -18.05
N VAL A 271 -18.54 -16.81 -17.06
CA VAL A 271 -19.38 -17.99 -17.33
C VAL A 271 -20.83 -17.57 -17.12
N ALA A 272 -21.58 -17.40 -18.21
CA ALA A 272 -23.01 -17.17 -18.16
C ALA A 272 -23.74 -18.52 -18.09
N VAL A 273 -24.59 -18.70 -17.09
CA VAL A 273 -25.52 -19.84 -17.02
C VAL A 273 -26.92 -19.31 -17.35
N THR A 274 -27.51 -19.80 -18.44
CA THR A 274 -28.91 -19.55 -18.84
C THR A 274 -29.31 -20.70 -19.77
N ALA A 275 -30.49 -21.31 -19.78
CA ALA A 275 -31.87 -20.87 -19.56
C ALA A 275 -32.71 -22.07 -19.02
N ALA A 276 -34.00 -22.03 -18.67
CA ALA A 276 -35.12 -21.18 -19.08
C ALA A 276 -36.22 -21.18 -18.00
N THR A 277 -37.09 -20.15 -18.06
CA THR A 277 -38.24 -19.84 -17.19
C THR A 277 -37.84 -19.25 -15.83
N ALA A 278 -37.95 -17.92 -15.68
CA ALA A 278 -38.01 -17.11 -14.45
C ALA A 278 -37.12 -17.46 -13.24
N LEU A 279 -36.15 -18.36 -13.37
CA LEU A 279 -35.31 -18.80 -12.28
C LEU A 279 -34.19 -17.79 -12.02
N PRO A 280 -33.85 -17.54 -10.73
CA PRO A 280 -32.82 -16.59 -10.35
C PRO A 280 -31.48 -16.99 -10.98
N THR A 281 -30.86 -16.04 -11.68
CA THR A 281 -29.56 -16.26 -12.35
C THR A 281 -28.50 -15.41 -11.65
N ALA A 282 -27.36 -16.04 -11.31
CA ALA A 282 -26.22 -15.37 -10.71
C ALA A 282 -24.97 -15.50 -11.60
N ILE A 283 -24.22 -14.42 -11.72
CA ILE A 283 -22.96 -14.30 -12.45
C ILE A 283 -21.88 -13.99 -11.42
N ILE A 284 -20.88 -14.86 -11.33
CA ILE A 284 -19.70 -14.64 -10.49
C ILE A 284 -18.55 -14.17 -11.37
N THR A 285 -17.93 -13.06 -11.00
CA THR A 285 -16.75 -12.51 -11.67
C THR A 285 -15.58 -12.46 -10.70
N GLY A 286 -14.44 -13.06 -11.09
CA GLY A 286 -13.18 -12.98 -10.35
C GLY A 286 -12.12 -13.92 -10.95
N PRO A 287 -10.92 -14.00 -10.34
CA PRO A 287 -9.82 -14.81 -10.86
C PRO A 287 -10.11 -16.32 -10.75
N THR A 288 -9.69 -17.09 -11.75
CA THR A 288 -9.80 -18.56 -11.81
C THR A 288 -8.56 -19.28 -11.27
N GLU A 289 -7.43 -18.57 -11.23
CA GLU A 289 -6.16 -19.00 -10.64
C GLU A 289 -5.72 -17.96 -9.61
N ILE A 290 -5.42 -18.42 -8.40
CA ILE A 290 -5.16 -17.53 -7.26
C ILE A 290 -3.78 -17.88 -6.68
N PRO A 291 -2.82 -16.97 -6.66
CA PRO A 291 -1.54 -17.22 -6.00
C PRO A 291 -1.71 -17.29 -4.47
N VAL A 292 -1.01 -18.23 -3.82
CA VAL A 292 -0.97 -18.31 -2.36
C VAL A 292 -0.49 -16.98 -1.74
N GLY A 293 -1.15 -16.53 -0.66
CA GLY A 293 -0.79 -15.29 0.04
C GLY A 293 -1.24 -13.99 -0.64
N VAL A 294 -1.97 -14.07 -1.75
CA VAL A 294 -2.54 -12.90 -2.46
C VAL A 294 -4.04 -12.80 -2.20
N GLN A 295 -4.48 -11.61 -1.80
CA GLN A 295 -5.89 -11.32 -1.63
C GLN A 295 -6.57 -11.20 -3.00
N SER A 296 -7.58 -12.03 -3.24
CA SER A 296 -8.35 -12.05 -4.47
C SER A 296 -9.80 -11.64 -4.23
N TRP A 297 -10.40 -11.05 -5.26
CA TRP A 297 -11.71 -10.42 -5.20
C TRP A 297 -12.68 -11.11 -6.15
N TRP A 298 -13.87 -11.42 -5.64
CA TRP A 298 -14.99 -11.88 -6.44
C TRP A 298 -16.19 -10.98 -6.22
N SER A 299 -17.00 -10.85 -7.27
CA SER A 299 -18.30 -10.21 -7.22
C SER A 299 -19.34 -11.18 -7.74
N VAL A 300 -20.51 -11.17 -7.11
CA VAL A 300 -21.66 -11.97 -7.55
C VAL A 300 -22.80 -11.02 -7.86
N THR A 301 -23.16 -10.95 -9.13
CA THR A 301 -24.31 -10.17 -9.59
C THR A 301 -25.44 -11.11 -9.96
N SER A 302 -26.65 -10.85 -9.48
CA SER A 302 -27.81 -11.66 -9.80
C SER A 302 -28.97 -10.83 -10.32
N SER A 303 -29.73 -11.39 -11.26
CA SER A 303 -31.02 -10.87 -11.68
C SER A 303 -32.16 -11.67 -11.03
N ASN A 304 -33.13 -10.95 -10.45
CA ASN A 304 -34.34 -11.51 -9.82
C ASN A 304 -34.15 -12.39 -8.58
N ALA A 305 -32.93 -12.51 -8.04
CA ALA A 305 -32.68 -13.17 -6.77
C ALA A 305 -32.83 -12.19 -5.60
N THR A 306 -33.31 -12.67 -4.46
CA THR A 306 -33.51 -11.85 -3.25
C THR A 306 -32.63 -12.26 -2.10
N SER A 307 -32.20 -13.53 -2.09
CA SER A 307 -31.22 -14.04 -1.14
C SER A 307 -30.53 -15.27 -1.71
N GLY A 308 -29.48 -15.72 -1.04
CA GLY A 308 -28.83 -16.97 -1.36
C GLY A 308 -27.85 -17.39 -0.28
N THR A 309 -27.38 -18.62 -0.43
CA THR A 309 -26.40 -19.23 0.46
C THR A 309 -25.30 -19.83 -0.37
N TRP A 310 -24.10 -19.86 0.16
CA TRP A 310 -23.00 -20.55 -0.48
C TRP A 310 -22.35 -21.55 0.46
N SER A 311 -21.76 -22.58 -0.14
CA SER A 311 -20.94 -23.56 0.55
C SER A 311 -19.62 -23.67 -0.18
N LEU A 312 -18.53 -23.68 0.57
CA LEU A 312 -17.19 -23.79 0.03
C LEU A 312 -16.56 -25.09 0.50
N THR A 313 -16.12 -25.90 -0.45
CA THR A 313 -15.42 -27.15 -0.17
C THR A 313 -13.99 -27.04 -0.70
N GLY A 314 -13.02 -27.06 0.22
CA GLY A 314 -11.58 -26.95 -0.08
C GLY A 314 -10.74 -27.07 1.19
N PRO A 315 -9.39 -26.98 1.10
CA PRO A 315 -8.49 -27.05 2.26
C PRO A 315 -8.62 -25.87 3.24
N VAL A 316 -9.53 -24.92 2.97
CA VAL A 316 -9.81 -23.75 3.79
C VAL A 316 -11.30 -23.75 4.14
N GLN A 317 -11.59 -23.65 5.45
CA GLN A 317 -12.94 -23.57 6.00
C GLN A 317 -13.26 -22.09 6.30
N LEU A 318 -14.10 -21.49 5.46
CA LEU A 318 -14.85 -20.28 5.80
C LEU A 318 -16.27 -20.77 6.10
N GLY A 319 -16.78 -20.46 7.31
CA GLY A 319 -18.07 -20.97 7.78
C GLY A 319 -19.26 -20.56 6.91
N ASP A 320 -20.39 -21.22 7.15
CA ASP A 320 -21.65 -20.98 6.43
C ASP A 320 -21.98 -19.49 6.42
N ALA A 321 -22.10 -18.91 5.23
CA ALA A 321 -22.44 -17.50 5.07
C ALA A 321 -23.57 -17.32 4.06
N SER A 322 -24.48 -16.42 4.44
CA SER A 322 -25.52 -15.89 3.57
C SER A 322 -24.92 -14.88 2.60
N TRP A 323 -25.46 -14.84 1.39
CA TRP A 323 -25.13 -13.88 0.35
C TRP A 323 -26.33 -12.99 0.04
N LEU A 324 -26.08 -11.70 -0.21
CA LEU A 324 -27.07 -10.76 -0.74
C LEU A 324 -26.71 -10.35 -2.19
N PRO A 325 -27.72 -10.06 -3.04
CA PRO A 325 -27.50 -9.60 -4.40
C PRO A 325 -26.54 -8.40 -4.49
N GLY A 326 -25.48 -8.53 -5.28
CA GLY A 326 -24.48 -7.47 -5.50
C GLY A 326 -23.30 -7.49 -4.52
N ASP A 327 -23.26 -8.45 -3.59
CA ASP A 327 -22.15 -8.59 -2.67
C ASP A 327 -20.84 -8.97 -3.39
N SER A 328 -19.75 -8.42 -2.87
CA SER A 328 -18.38 -8.83 -3.17
C SER A 328 -17.77 -9.48 -1.94
N PHE A 329 -16.96 -10.50 -2.14
CA PHE A 329 -16.23 -11.15 -1.06
C PHE A 329 -14.77 -11.36 -1.42
N GLN A 330 -13.95 -11.47 -0.36
CA GLN A 330 -12.50 -11.64 -0.44
C GLN A 330 -12.08 -12.77 0.50
N GLY A 331 -11.06 -13.52 0.11
CA GLY A 331 -10.50 -14.60 0.91
C GLY A 331 -8.98 -14.60 0.84
N THR A 332 -8.34 -15.01 1.93
CA THR A 332 -6.90 -15.25 2.01
C THR A 332 -6.67 -16.75 2.01
N TRP A 333 -5.90 -17.24 1.04
CA TRP A 333 -5.65 -18.67 0.85
C TRP A 333 -4.23 -19.01 1.28
N ASN A 334 -4.12 -19.93 2.23
CA ASN A 334 -2.84 -20.27 2.87
C ASN A 334 -2.19 -21.51 2.24
N ASP A 335 -2.98 -22.38 1.61
CA ASP A 335 -2.51 -23.63 1.02
C ASP A 335 -2.98 -23.78 -0.44
N PRO A 336 -2.15 -24.33 -1.35
CA PRO A 336 -2.54 -24.61 -2.72
C PRO A 336 -3.57 -25.75 -2.78
N GLY A 337 -4.45 -25.72 -3.78
CA GLY A 337 -5.50 -26.73 -3.94
C GLY A 337 -6.67 -26.30 -4.81
N VAL A 338 -7.56 -27.26 -5.08
CA VAL A 338 -8.80 -27.01 -5.80
C VAL A 338 -9.91 -26.66 -4.81
N ILE A 339 -10.64 -25.60 -5.11
CA ILE A 339 -11.75 -25.12 -4.31
C ILE A 339 -13.00 -25.15 -5.13
N THR A 340 -14.07 -25.69 -4.55
CA THR A 340 -15.38 -25.69 -5.15
C THR A 340 -16.32 -24.79 -4.34
N LEU A 341 -16.83 -23.73 -4.97
CA LEU A 341 -17.87 -22.88 -4.42
C LEU A 341 -19.20 -23.28 -5.04
N THR A 342 -20.17 -23.63 -4.22
CA THR A 342 -21.55 -23.87 -4.66
C THR A 342 -22.44 -22.77 -4.12
N LEU A 343 -23.08 -22.02 -5.00
CA LEU A 343 -24.03 -20.96 -4.69
C LEU A 343 -25.45 -21.45 -4.96
N THR A 344 -26.33 -21.28 -3.97
CA THR A 344 -27.77 -21.51 -4.11
C THR A 344 -28.48 -20.16 -3.99
N VAL A 345 -29.21 -19.76 -5.00
CA VAL A 345 -29.95 -18.49 -5.05
C VAL A 345 -31.45 -18.75 -4.98
N PHE A 346 -32.19 -17.83 -4.35
CA PHE A 346 -33.64 -17.90 -4.17
C PHE A 346 -34.33 -16.67 -4.76
N ASP A 347 -35.49 -16.85 -5.38
CA ASP A 347 -36.38 -15.76 -5.81
C ASP A 347 -37.44 -15.41 -4.74
N ASP A 348 -38.22 -14.36 -5.00
CA ASP A 348 -39.34 -13.94 -4.13
C ASP A 348 -40.45 -15.00 -3.98
N ALA A 349 -40.55 -15.93 -4.92
CA ALA A 349 -41.51 -17.03 -4.87
C ALA A 349 -40.95 -18.26 -4.12
N GLY A 350 -39.70 -18.20 -3.64
CA GLY A 350 -39.03 -19.27 -2.92
C GLY A 350 -38.45 -20.38 -3.81
N HIS A 351 -38.42 -20.21 -5.13
CA HIS A 351 -37.73 -21.15 -6.02
C HIS A 351 -36.22 -20.97 -5.90
N SER A 352 -35.49 -22.08 -6.01
CA SER A 352 -34.04 -22.06 -5.91
C SER A 352 -33.35 -22.49 -7.21
N SER A 353 -32.13 -21.98 -7.41
CA SER A 353 -31.22 -22.42 -8.46
C SER A 353 -29.81 -22.51 -7.91
N GLN A 354 -29.06 -23.51 -8.36
CA GLN A 354 -27.72 -23.79 -7.86
C GLN A 354 -26.68 -23.69 -8.97
N ALA A 355 -25.55 -23.06 -8.65
CA ALA A 355 -24.40 -22.93 -9.53
C ALA A 355 -23.12 -23.33 -8.78
N THR A 356 -22.27 -24.13 -9.42
CA THR A 356 -21.00 -24.60 -8.86
C THR A 356 -19.83 -24.05 -9.66
N PHE A 357 -18.85 -23.51 -8.97
CA PHE A 357 -17.65 -22.87 -9.52
C PHE A 357 -16.41 -23.54 -8.94
N VAL A 358 -15.42 -23.81 -9.79
CA VAL A 358 -14.18 -24.46 -9.39
C VAL A 358 -13.02 -23.50 -9.64
N PHE A 359 -12.20 -23.30 -8.62
CA PHE A 359 -11.02 -22.42 -8.64
C PHE A 359 -9.78 -23.21 -8.23
N THR A 360 -8.63 -22.80 -8.74
CA THR A 360 -7.34 -23.40 -8.35
C THR A 360 -6.48 -22.37 -7.64
N VAL A 361 -6.05 -22.69 -6.42
CA VAL A 361 -5.00 -21.94 -5.71
C VAL A 361 -3.67 -22.57 -6.10
N VAL A 362 -2.79 -21.76 -6.68
CA VAL A 362 -1.49 -22.17 -7.22
C VAL A 362 -0.32 -21.57 -6.44
#